data_AF-A0AAV2R1E1-F1
#
_entry.id   AF-A0AAV2R1E1-F1
#
_cell.length_a   1.000
_cell.length_b   1.000
_cell.length_c   1.000
_cell.angle_alpha   90.00
_cell.angle_beta   90.00
_cell.angle_gamma   90.00
#
_symmetry.space_group_name_H-M   'P 1'
#
loop_
_entity.id
_entity.type
_entity.pdbx_description
1 polymer ?
#
loop_
_entity_poly.entity_id
_entity_poly.type
_entity_poly.pdbx_seq_one_letter_code
_entity_poly.pdbx_strand_id
1 'polypeptide(L)'
;MADINARNSEGETELHKKVLDNDLPAVTHLLSNGDDVNVPDNDGNTPLHKASGQSVLQALLAFGGNTHLINSKNENPRHIVATSSYEDKDEMLYILYAVGAPRCKTHVESCTEGCALDGKDNGKPPCVQCISRDRHSFDDVLENAMLDALKPAPSKGGRILCLDGGGMKGLVLIQILMAIQEASGGRPILDLFDWIAGTSTGGILATNTCFR
;
A
#
# COMPACT_ATOMS: atom_id res chain seq x y z
N MET A 1 -11.06 23.65 -22.62
CA MET A 1 -10.07 22.84 -21.87
C MET A 1 -9.93 23.50 -20.52
N ALA A 2 -10.46 22.88 -19.46
CA ALA A 2 -10.20 23.36 -18.10
C ALA A 2 -8.74 23.04 -17.78
N ASP A 3 -8.00 24.02 -17.26
CA ASP A 3 -6.63 23.79 -16.82
C ASP A 3 -6.68 22.92 -15.57
N ILE A 4 -6.21 21.69 -15.71
CA ILE A 4 -6.31 20.62 -14.71
C ILE A 4 -5.57 21.00 -13.42
N ASN A 5 -4.59 21.91 -13.52
CA ASN A 5 -3.83 22.42 -12.38
C ASN A 5 -4.10 23.91 -12.10
N ALA A 6 -5.30 24.42 -12.44
CA ALA A 6 -5.69 25.78 -12.13
C ALA A 6 -5.51 26.08 -10.63
N ARG A 7 -4.81 27.16 -10.33
CA ARG A 7 -4.50 27.57 -8.95
C ARG A 7 -5.36 28.75 -8.51
N ASN A 8 -5.83 28.71 -7.27
CA ASN A 8 -6.49 29.86 -6.63
C ASN A 8 -5.45 30.93 -6.22
N SER A 9 -5.91 32.02 -5.58
CA SER A 9 -5.04 33.09 -5.06
C SER A 9 -4.02 32.64 -4.02
N GLU A 10 -4.25 31.48 -3.38
CA GLU A 10 -3.36 30.86 -2.39
C GLU A 10 -2.45 29.80 -3.01
N GLY A 11 -2.46 29.66 -4.34
CA GLY A 11 -1.65 28.66 -5.05
C GLY A 11 -2.22 27.25 -4.99
N GLU A 12 -3.39 27.06 -4.37
CA GLU A 12 -4.03 25.77 -4.20
C GLU A 12 -4.73 25.33 -5.50
N THR A 13 -4.56 24.07 -5.86
CA THR A 13 -5.32 23.40 -6.92
C THR A 13 -6.70 22.95 -6.44
N GLU A 14 -7.58 22.56 -7.36
CA GLU A 14 -8.87 21.95 -6.99
C GLU A 14 -8.71 20.74 -6.07
N LEU A 15 -7.64 19.94 -6.28
CA LEU A 15 -7.30 18.81 -5.45
C LEU A 15 -7.04 19.19 -3.97
N HIS A 16 -6.38 20.33 -3.70
CA HIS A 16 -6.14 20.78 -2.31
C HIS A 16 -7.46 21.02 -1.57
N LYS A 17 -8.41 21.68 -2.23
CA LYS A 17 -9.72 21.98 -1.63
C LYS A 17 -10.51 20.70 -1.35
N LYS A 18 -10.52 19.77 -2.30
CA LYS A 18 -11.20 18.48 -2.14
C LYS A 18 -10.59 17.60 -1.06
N VAL A 19 -9.27 17.66 -0.90
CA VAL A 19 -8.57 16.98 0.19
C VAL A 19 -8.90 17.62 1.55
N LEU A 20 -8.93 18.95 1.63
CA LEU A 20 -9.29 19.68 2.85
C LEU A 20 -10.73 19.34 3.29
N ASP A 21 -11.67 19.29 2.33
CA ASP A 21 -13.07 18.93 2.53
C ASP A 21 -13.28 17.43 2.87
N ASN A 22 -12.21 16.62 2.82
CA ASN A 22 -12.23 15.16 2.99
C ASN A 22 -13.21 14.45 2.01
N ASP A 23 -13.38 15.01 0.81
CA ASP A 23 -14.30 14.53 -0.23
C ASP A 23 -13.63 13.44 -1.07
N LEU A 24 -13.55 12.21 -0.53
CA LEU A 24 -12.90 11.07 -1.18
C LEU A 24 -13.40 10.79 -2.60
N PRO A 25 -14.72 10.82 -2.90
CA PRO A 25 -15.21 10.67 -4.28
C PRO A 25 -14.64 11.71 -5.24
N ALA A 26 -14.59 12.99 -4.84
CA ALA A 26 -14.03 14.03 -5.70
C ALA A 26 -12.51 13.89 -5.85
N VAL A 27 -11.79 13.59 -4.76
CA VAL A 27 -10.34 13.35 -4.78
C VAL A 27 -9.98 12.21 -5.73
N THR A 28 -10.66 11.07 -5.62
CA THR A 28 -10.41 9.91 -6.49
C THR A 28 -10.73 10.20 -7.95
N HIS A 29 -11.79 10.97 -8.23
CA HIS A 29 -12.13 11.39 -9.59
C HIS A 29 -11.06 12.30 -10.20
N LEU A 30 -10.60 13.31 -9.46
CA LEU A 30 -9.54 14.23 -9.89
C LEU A 30 -8.21 13.48 -10.15
N LEU A 31 -7.79 12.61 -9.22
CA LEU A 31 -6.58 11.81 -9.39
C LEU A 31 -6.68 10.83 -10.57
N SER A 32 -7.88 10.29 -10.84
CA SER A 32 -8.12 9.44 -12.01
C SER A 32 -8.06 10.20 -13.34
N ASN A 33 -8.29 11.53 -13.32
CA ASN A 33 -8.18 12.38 -14.50
C ASN A 33 -6.75 12.81 -14.81
N GLY A 34 -5.78 12.40 -13.99
CA GLY A 34 -4.36 12.70 -14.20
C GLY A 34 -3.87 13.99 -13.53
N ASP A 35 -4.61 14.51 -12.55
CA ASP A 35 -4.16 15.62 -11.71
C ASP A 35 -2.84 15.28 -11.01
N ASP A 36 -1.93 16.26 -10.93
CA ASP A 36 -0.66 16.06 -10.21
C ASP A 36 -0.89 16.15 -8.70
N VAL A 37 -0.64 15.03 -8.02
CA VAL A 37 -0.80 14.85 -6.57
C VAL A 37 0.27 15.56 -5.74
N ASN A 38 1.33 16.07 -6.37
CA ASN A 38 2.50 16.66 -5.70
C ASN A 38 2.59 18.18 -5.85
N VAL A 39 1.58 18.83 -6.43
CA VAL A 39 1.58 20.27 -6.64
C VAL A 39 1.62 21.01 -5.31
N PRO A 40 2.58 21.91 -5.06
CA PRO A 40 2.59 22.71 -3.84
C PRO A 40 1.73 23.98 -3.97
N ASP A 41 1.03 24.33 -2.88
CA ASP A 41 0.41 25.64 -2.66
C ASP A 41 1.46 26.74 -2.40
N ASN A 42 1.03 27.99 -2.15
CA ASN A 42 1.95 29.11 -1.90
C ASN A 42 2.78 28.95 -0.61
N ASP A 43 2.30 28.16 0.35
CA ASP A 43 3.01 27.83 1.58
C ASP A 43 3.95 26.62 1.39
N GLY A 44 3.96 26.00 0.22
CA GLY A 44 4.72 24.79 -0.08
C GLY A 44 4.04 23.51 0.42
N ASN A 45 2.79 23.57 0.89
CA ASN A 45 2.04 22.38 1.25
C ASN A 45 1.57 21.68 -0.03
N THR A 46 1.79 20.37 -0.07
CA THR A 46 1.18 19.50 -1.08
C THR A 46 -0.20 19.03 -0.62
N PRO A 47 -1.03 18.43 -1.50
CA PRO A 47 -2.29 17.82 -1.09
C PRO A 47 -2.11 16.85 0.08
N LEU A 48 -1.00 16.12 0.12
CA LEU A 48 -0.67 15.20 1.22
C LEU A 48 -0.46 15.90 2.57
N HIS A 49 0.00 17.16 2.59
CA HIS A 49 0.11 17.96 3.82
C HIS A 49 -1.27 18.41 4.35
N LYS A 50 -2.27 18.58 3.48
CA LYS A 50 -3.61 19.05 3.85
C LYS A 50 -4.59 17.92 4.17
N ALA A 51 -4.16 16.66 4.04
CA ALA A 51 -5.02 15.50 4.28
C ALA A 51 -5.46 15.42 5.74
N SER A 52 -6.78 15.45 5.96
CA SER A 52 -7.39 15.41 7.30
C SER A 52 -7.95 14.04 7.69
N GLY A 53 -8.11 13.12 6.73
CA GLY A 53 -8.71 11.81 6.94
C GLY A 53 -7.86 10.66 6.37
N GLN A 54 -7.97 9.50 7.03
CA GLN A 54 -7.28 8.27 6.64
C GLN A 54 -7.56 7.86 5.19
N SER A 55 -8.83 7.88 4.79
CA SER A 55 -9.24 7.40 3.47
C SER A 55 -8.68 8.27 2.34
N VAL A 56 -8.70 9.60 2.52
CA VAL A 56 -8.12 10.54 1.55
C VAL A 56 -6.61 10.43 1.52
N LEU A 57 -5.96 10.28 2.68
CA LEU A 57 -4.52 10.03 2.77
C LEU A 57 -4.11 8.77 1.99
N GLN A 58 -4.85 7.66 2.16
CA GLN A 58 -4.61 6.41 1.43
C GLN A 58 -4.78 6.60 -0.09
N ALA A 59 -5.81 7.35 -0.52
CA ALA A 59 -5.99 7.65 -1.94
C ALA A 59 -4.78 8.41 -2.49
N LEU A 60 -4.36 9.50 -1.86
CA LEU A 60 -3.21 10.29 -2.31
C LEU A 60 -1.92 9.45 -2.39
N LEU A 61 -1.69 8.57 -1.41
CA LEU A 61 -0.54 7.66 -1.41
C LEU A 61 -0.63 6.61 -2.54
N ALA A 62 -1.82 6.06 -2.80
CA ALA A 62 -2.05 5.10 -3.88
C ALA A 62 -1.78 5.71 -5.27
N PHE A 63 -2.05 7.01 -5.44
CA PHE A 63 -1.77 7.75 -6.67
C PHE A 63 -0.35 8.36 -6.73
N GLY A 64 0.55 8.01 -5.80
CA GLY A 64 1.96 8.41 -5.86
C GLY A 64 2.29 9.73 -5.15
N GLY A 65 1.55 10.08 -4.11
CA GLY A 65 1.85 11.22 -3.25
C GLY A 65 3.22 11.11 -2.58
N ASN A 66 4.10 12.09 -2.80
CA ASN A 66 5.44 12.12 -2.25
C ASN A 66 5.43 12.54 -0.78
N THR A 67 5.84 11.62 0.10
CA THR A 67 5.94 11.83 1.56
C THR A 67 7.21 12.58 1.99
N HIS A 68 8.18 12.74 1.09
CA HIS A 68 9.47 13.39 1.37
C HIS A 68 9.45 14.91 1.21
N LEU A 69 8.39 15.46 0.60
CA LEU A 69 8.29 16.88 0.35
C LEU A 69 8.09 17.62 1.68
N ILE A 70 8.72 18.77 1.80
CA ILE A 70 8.62 19.65 2.95
C ILE A 70 8.01 20.98 2.51
N ASN A 71 7.16 21.55 3.34
CA ASN A 71 6.62 22.88 3.12
C ASN A 71 7.64 23.98 3.50
N SER A 72 7.24 25.24 3.37
CA SER A 72 8.10 26.40 3.70
C SER A 72 8.50 26.46 5.18
N LYS A 73 7.82 25.72 6.06
CA LYS A 73 8.14 25.59 7.49
C LYS A 73 9.05 24.39 7.81
N ASN A 74 9.54 23.69 6.78
CA ASN A 74 10.28 22.43 6.91
C ASN A 74 9.47 21.29 7.53
N GLU A 75 8.14 21.36 7.44
CA GLU A 75 7.24 20.31 7.91
C GLU A 75 6.99 19.34 6.76
N ASN A 76 7.10 18.03 7.01
CA ASN A 76 6.68 16.99 6.07
C ASN A 76 5.24 16.55 6.39
N PRO A 77 4.57 15.77 5.51
CA PRO A 77 3.20 15.30 5.75
C PRO A 77 3.05 14.54 7.08
N ARG A 78 4.07 13.77 7.48
CA ARG A 78 4.09 13.05 8.76
C ARG A 78 4.12 14.02 9.95
N HIS A 79 4.81 15.15 9.85
CA HIS A 79 4.84 16.20 10.86
C HIS A 79 3.46 16.83 11.05
N ILE A 80 2.76 17.15 9.96
CA ILE A 80 1.42 17.73 10.03
C ILE A 80 0.47 16.77 10.75
N VAL A 81 0.45 15.48 10.36
CA VAL A 81 -0.37 14.47 11.03
C VAL A 81 0.02 14.34 12.50
N ALA A 82 1.32 14.27 12.81
CA ALA A 82 1.80 14.12 14.19
C ALA A 82 1.53 15.33 15.10
N THR A 83 1.32 16.53 14.55
CA THR A 83 1.01 17.76 15.32
C THR A 83 -0.47 18.11 15.32
N SER A 84 -1.25 17.57 14.37
CA SER A 84 -2.69 17.72 14.31
C SER A 84 -3.44 17.10 15.51
N SER A 85 -4.70 17.47 15.64
CA SER A 85 -5.67 16.92 16.60
C SER A 85 -6.73 16.03 15.93
N TYR A 86 -6.39 15.32 14.86
CA TYR A 86 -7.33 14.41 14.17
C TYR A 86 -7.64 13.18 15.02
N GLU A 87 -8.87 12.68 14.96
CA GLU A 87 -9.30 11.47 15.69
C GLU A 87 -8.54 10.23 15.18
N ASP A 88 -8.37 10.11 13.86
CA ASP A 88 -7.67 8.99 13.19
C ASP A 88 -6.15 9.17 13.09
N LYS A 89 -5.58 10.09 13.89
CA LYS A 89 -4.17 10.46 13.83
C LYS A 89 -3.23 9.26 13.99
N ASP A 90 -3.52 8.37 14.93
CA ASP A 90 -2.70 7.18 15.20
C ASP A 90 -2.64 6.26 13.97
N GLU A 91 -3.76 6.10 13.26
CA GLU A 91 -3.84 5.26 12.06
C GLU A 91 -3.16 5.92 10.87
N MET A 92 -3.37 7.22 10.68
CA MET A 92 -2.70 8.00 9.64
C MET A 92 -1.18 8.00 9.82
N LEU A 93 -0.72 8.13 11.07
CA LEU A 93 0.71 8.07 11.41
C LEU A 93 1.30 6.69 11.09
N TYR A 94 0.56 5.62 11.39
CA TYR A 94 0.95 4.25 11.04
C TYR A 94 1.05 4.04 9.53
N ILE A 95 0.08 4.55 8.76
CA ILE A 95 0.10 4.44 7.30
C ILE A 95 1.34 5.14 6.72
N LEU A 96 1.63 6.36 7.18
CA LEU A 96 2.81 7.10 6.75
C LEU A 96 4.11 6.39 7.15
N TYR A 97 4.16 5.81 8.34
CA TYR A 97 5.28 4.95 8.75
C TYR A 97 5.43 3.72 7.83
N ALA A 98 4.33 3.03 7.52
CA ALA A 98 4.34 1.85 6.66
C ALA A 98 4.81 2.14 5.23
N VAL A 99 4.51 3.33 4.70
CA VAL A 99 5.00 3.79 3.38
C VAL A 99 6.44 4.33 3.44
N GLY A 100 7.04 4.41 4.63
CA GLY A 100 8.42 4.87 4.79
C GLY A 100 8.56 6.40 4.79
N ALA A 101 7.50 7.13 5.17
CA ALA A 101 7.56 8.58 5.30
C ALA A 101 8.65 8.99 6.32
N PRO A 102 9.58 9.89 5.91
CA PRO A 102 10.69 10.29 6.76
C PRO A 102 10.20 11.06 7.98
N ARG A 103 10.95 10.91 9.07
CA ARG A 103 10.83 11.79 10.24
C ARG A 103 11.52 13.13 9.98
N CYS A 104 11.19 14.15 10.75
CA CYS A 104 11.87 15.45 10.66
C CYS A 104 13.36 15.27 10.90
N LYS A 105 14.23 15.85 10.05
CA LYS A 105 15.71 15.74 10.19
C LYS A 105 16.33 16.75 11.15
N THR A 106 15.61 17.83 11.42
CA THR A 106 16.00 18.91 12.32
C THR A 106 14.91 19.09 13.37
N HIS A 107 15.22 19.74 14.48
CA HIS A 107 14.21 20.10 15.48
C HIS A 107 13.31 21.19 14.88
N VAL A 108 12.23 20.79 14.22
CA VAL A 108 11.16 21.67 13.76
C VAL A 108 10.31 22.07 14.97
N GLU A 109 9.83 23.31 15.02
CA GLU A 109 8.93 23.76 16.10
C GLU A 109 7.70 22.83 16.19
N SER A 110 7.21 22.59 17.41
CA SER A 110 6.05 21.72 17.68
C SER A 110 6.20 20.23 17.32
N CYS A 111 7.41 19.73 17.03
CA CYS A 111 7.60 18.32 16.72
C CYS A 111 7.26 17.41 17.92
N THR A 112 6.33 16.46 17.72
CA THR A 112 5.91 15.48 18.72
C THR A 112 6.67 14.16 18.56
N GLU A 113 6.54 13.24 19.53
CA GLU A 113 7.18 11.91 19.49
C GLU A 113 6.83 11.09 18.22
N GLY A 114 5.70 11.38 17.56
CA GLY A 114 5.29 10.72 16.32
C GLY A 114 6.15 11.08 15.10
N CYS A 115 6.83 12.22 15.12
CA CYS A 115 7.63 12.72 13.99
C CYS A 115 9.08 13.10 14.36
N ALA A 116 9.40 13.22 15.65
CA ALA A 116 10.76 13.52 16.12
C ALA A 116 11.76 12.45 15.67
N LEU A 117 13.00 12.87 15.40
CA LEU A 117 14.11 11.98 14.99
C LEU A 117 14.21 10.75 15.91
N ASP A 118 14.22 11.00 17.20
CA ASP A 118 14.37 10.06 18.31
C ASP A 118 13.04 9.52 18.86
N GLY A 119 11.92 9.92 18.26
CA GLY A 119 10.58 9.48 18.63
C GLY A 119 10.43 7.96 18.59
N LYS A 120 9.54 7.39 19.40
CA LYS A 120 9.24 5.94 19.32
C LYS A 120 7.83 5.66 18.82
N ASP A 121 7.01 6.71 18.76
CA ASP A 121 5.65 6.60 18.30
C ASP A 121 5.61 6.55 16.77
N ASN A 122 5.00 5.50 16.25
CA ASN A 122 4.74 5.31 14.83
C ASN A 122 3.23 5.20 14.57
N GLY A 123 2.40 5.56 15.55
CA GLY A 123 0.96 5.37 15.48
C GLY A 123 0.55 3.92 15.74
N LYS A 124 -0.76 3.68 15.67
CA LYS A 124 -1.35 2.36 15.85
C LYS A 124 -1.83 1.86 14.49
N PRO A 125 -1.57 0.58 14.15
CA PRO A 125 -2.18 0.02 12.96
C PRO A 125 -3.69 0.20 13.05
N PRO A 126 -4.36 0.57 11.94
CA PRO A 126 -5.82 0.55 11.91
C PRO A 126 -6.26 -0.82 12.37
N CYS A 127 -7.26 -0.87 13.25
CA CYS A 127 -7.86 -2.13 13.67
C CYS A 127 -8.37 -2.81 12.40
N VAL A 128 -7.59 -3.76 11.88
CA VAL A 128 -8.09 -4.73 10.93
C VAL A 128 -9.18 -5.42 11.72
N GLN A 129 -10.44 -5.16 11.40
CA GLN A 129 -11.50 -6.07 11.81
C GLN A 129 -10.97 -7.43 11.40
N CYS A 130 -10.61 -8.24 12.38
CA CYS A 130 -10.33 -9.63 12.16
C CYS A 130 -11.64 -10.14 11.57
N ILE A 131 -11.69 -10.24 10.24
CA ILE A 131 -12.58 -11.19 9.62
C ILE A 131 -12.04 -12.49 10.19
N SER A 132 -12.63 -12.93 11.29
CA SER A 132 -12.53 -14.29 11.80
C SER A 132 -13.11 -15.16 10.69
N ARG A 133 -12.33 -15.33 9.61
CA ARG A 133 -12.48 -16.51 8.79
C ARG A 133 -12.02 -17.61 9.72
N ASP A 134 -12.99 -18.29 10.31
CA ASP A 134 -12.80 -19.50 11.09
C ASP A 134 -11.78 -20.37 10.34
N ARG A 135 -10.52 -20.35 10.79
CA ARG A 135 -9.44 -21.17 10.21
C ARG A 135 -9.74 -22.67 10.33
N HIS A 136 -10.65 -23.02 11.23
CA HIS A 136 -11.07 -24.39 11.48
C HIS A 136 -11.59 -25.12 10.24
N SER A 137 -12.23 -24.45 9.27
CA SER A 137 -12.73 -25.17 8.08
C SER A 137 -11.63 -25.54 7.08
N PHE A 138 -10.48 -24.84 7.09
CA PHE A 138 -9.39 -25.12 6.15
C PHE A 138 -8.44 -26.18 6.71
N ASP A 139 -8.21 -26.20 8.03
CA ASP A 139 -7.36 -27.19 8.68
C ASP A 139 -7.98 -28.60 8.60
N ASP A 140 -9.31 -28.74 8.80
CA ASP A 140 -10.01 -30.02 8.67
C ASP A 140 -9.98 -30.60 7.24
N VAL A 141 -9.96 -29.72 6.22
CA VAL A 141 -9.84 -30.16 4.81
C VAL A 141 -8.40 -30.56 4.49
N LEU A 142 -7.41 -29.86 5.06
CA LEU A 142 -6.00 -30.16 4.86
C LEU A 142 -5.61 -31.49 5.53
N GLU A 143 -6.14 -31.78 6.72
CA GLU A 143 -5.86 -33.02 7.45
C GLU A 143 -6.50 -34.24 6.76
N ASN A 144 -7.72 -34.09 6.21
CA ASN A 144 -8.36 -35.13 5.42
C ASN A 144 -7.70 -35.35 4.05
N ALA A 145 -7.16 -34.30 3.42
CA ALA A 145 -6.46 -34.41 2.15
C ALA A 145 -5.07 -35.07 2.27
N MET A 146 -4.44 -35.02 3.45
CA MET A 146 -3.10 -35.57 3.68
C MET A 146 -3.07 -37.08 3.91
N LEU A 147 -4.19 -37.71 4.31
CA LEU A 147 -4.23 -39.14 4.64
C LEU A 147 -4.30 -40.06 3.40
N ASP A 148 -4.75 -39.55 2.24
CA ASP A 148 -4.77 -40.31 0.98
C ASP A 148 -3.44 -40.26 0.20
N ALA A 149 -2.47 -39.43 0.63
CA ALA A 149 -1.21 -39.20 -0.09
C ALA A 149 -0.08 -40.22 0.24
N LEU A 150 -0.33 -41.21 1.11
CA LEU A 150 0.70 -42.18 1.57
C LEU A 150 0.55 -43.59 0.96
N LYS A 151 0.32 -43.70 -0.36
CA LYS A 151 0.56 -44.95 -1.11
C LYS A 151 1.67 -44.75 -2.14
N PRO A 152 2.79 -45.50 -2.08
CA PRO A 152 3.89 -45.31 -3.01
C PRO A 152 3.73 -46.20 -4.26
N ALA A 153 3.78 -45.61 -5.46
CA ALA A 153 4.21 -46.27 -6.70
C ALA A 153 4.46 -45.24 -7.83
N PRO A 154 5.31 -45.55 -8.83
CA PRO A 154 6.12 -44.57 -9.55
C PRO A 154 5.57 -44.22 -10.94
N SER A 155 5.71 -42.95 -11.36
CA SER A 155 6.03 -42.53 -12.74
C SER A 155 5.91 -41.00 -12.84
N LYS A 156 6.95 -40.37 -13.41
CA LYS A 156 7.10 -38.93 -13.76
C LYS A 156 5.92 -38.03 -13.35
N GLY A 157 5.87 -37.60 -12.08
CA GLY A 157 4.87 -36.67 -11.59
C GLY A 157 5.17 -35.25 -12.06
N GLY A 158 4.27 -34.68 -12.85
CA GLY A 158 4.33 -33.26 -13.23
C GLY A 158 3.89 -32.39 -12.05
N ARG A 159 4.72 -31.42 -11.66
CA ARG A 159 4.42 -30.44 -10.61
C ARG A 159 3.60 -29.30 -11.22
N ILE A 160 2.38 -29.07 -10.70
CA ILE A 160 1.46 -28.06 -11.21
C ILE A 160 1.32 -26.94 -10.19
N LEU A 161 1.35 -25.69 -10.65
CA LEU A 161 1.10 -24.48 -9.87
C LEU A 161 -0.12 -23.74 -10.41
N CYS A 162 -1.12 -23.49 -9.57
CA CYS A 162 -2.32 -22.72 -9.92
C CYS A 162 -2.30 -21.37 -9.18
N LEU A 163 -2.41 -20.27 -9.92
CA LEU A 163 -2.41 -18.90 -9.40
C LEU A 163 -3.81 -18.28 -9.55
N ASP A 164 -4.52 -18.13 -8.43
CA ASP A 164 -5.85 -17.54 -8.43
C ASP A 164 -5.84 -16.02 -8.72
N GLY A 165 -6.84 -15.56 -9.46
CA GLY A 165 -7.03 -14.15 -9.80
C GLY A 165 -7.69 -13.35 -8.67
N GLY A 166 -7.26 -12.11 -8.46
CA GLY A 166 -7.87 -11.27 -7.42
C GLY A 166 -7.28 -9.86 -7.26
N GLY A 167 -7.27 -9.03 -8.31
CA GLY A 167 -6.96 -7.59 -8.20
C GLY A 167 -5.68 -7.27 -7.40
N MET A 168 -5.76 -6.32 -6.44
CA MET A 168 -4.61 -5.92 -5.60
C MET A 168 -4.01 -7.08 -4.76
N LYS A 169 -4.71 -8.21 -4.62
CA LYS A 169 -4.18 -9.41 -3.94
C LYS A 169 -3.09 -10.13 -4.76
N GLY A 170 -2.84 -9.71 -6.00
CA GLY A 170 -1.71 -10.17 -6.80
C GLY A 170 -0.35 -9.97 -6.12
N LEU A 171 -0.20 -8.93 -5.28
CA LEU A 171 1.03 -8.70 -4.51
C LEU A 171 1.30 -9.82 -3.49
N VAL A 172 0.25 -10.40 -2.90
CA VAL A 172 0.38 -11.52 -1.95
C VAL A 172 0.89 -12.77 -2.68
N LEU A 173 0.41 -13.02 -3.91
CA LEU A 173 0.91 -14.13 -4.74
C LEU A 173 2.39 -13.94 -5.07
N ILE A 174 2.83 -12.72 -5.39
CA ILE A 174 4.25 -12.42 -5.63
C ILE A 174 5.08 -12.73 -4.38
N GLN A 175 4.64 -12.31 -3.20
CA GLN A 175 5.35 -12.59 -1.95
C GLN A 175 5.45 -14.09 -1.65
N ILE A 176 4.38 -14.86 -1.90
CA ILE A 176 4.38 -16.32 -1.75
C ILE A 176 5.37 -16.96 -2.73
N LEU A 177 5.35 -16.55 -3.99
CA LEU A 177 6.27 -17.05 -5.02
C LEU A 177 7.74 -16.75 -4.68
N MET A 178 8.02 -15.56 -4.14
CA MET A 178 9.35 -15.21 -3.65
C MET A 178 9.79 -16.08 -2.47
N ALA A 179 8.90 -16.30 -1.50
CA ALA A 179 9.19 -17.15 -0.35
C ALA A 179 9.44 -18.62 -0.76
N ILE A 180 8.69 -19.13 -1.75
CA ILE A 180 8.91 -20.48 -2.31
C ILE A 180 10.27 -20.57 -2.99
N GLN A 181 10.65 -19.56 -3.78
CA GLN A 181 11.94 -19.49 -4.44
C GLN A 181 13.09 -19.45 -3.42
N GLU A 182 12.95 -18.68 -2.35
CA GLU A 182 13.93 -18.61 -1.27
C GLU A 182 14.05 -19.94 -0.52
N ALA A 183 12.94 -20.57 -0.16
CA ALA A 183 12.91 -21.90 0.48
C ALA A 183 13.48 -23.01 -0.42
N SER A 184 13.42 -22.82 -1.74
CA SER A 184 13.95 -23.76 -2.74
C SER A 184 15.43 -23.56 -3.05
N GLY A 185 16.11 -22.67 -2.31
CA GLY A 185 17.53 -22.36 -2.51
C GLY A 185 17.79 -21.44 -3.71
N GLY A 186 16.86 -20.55 -4.03
CA GLY A 186 16.98 -19.55 -5.09
C GLY A 186 16.68 -20.05 -6.50
N ARG A 187 16.25 -21.31 -6.65
CA ARG A 187 15.89 -21.88 -7.96
C ARG A 187 14.71 -21.14 -8.56
N PRO A 188 14.73 -20.82 -9.87
CA PRO A 188 13.62 -20.15 -10.51
C PRO A 188 12.37 -21.05 -10.45
N ILE A 189 11.20 -20.41 -10.30
CA ILE A 189 9.91 -21.09 -10.14
C ILE A 189 9.60 -22.03 -11.31
N LEU A 190 10.09 -21.73 -12.52
CA LEU A 190 9.96 -22.60 -13.68
C LEU A 190 10.63 -23.97 -13.52
N ASP A 191 11.74 -24.06 -12.78
CA ASP A 191 12.40 -25.34 -12.55
C ASP A 191 11.66 -26.17 -11.48
N LEU A 192 10.85 -25.49 -10.67
CA LEU A 192 10.08 -26.06 -9.59
C LEU A 192 8.73 -26.60 -10.06
N PHE A 193 8.18 -26.13 -11.18
CA PHE A 193 6.86 -26.55 -11.66
C PHE A 193 6.87 -26.82 -13.17
N ASP A 194 6.33 -27.98 -13.56
CA ASP A 194 6.21 -28.40 -14.96
C ASP A 194 5.04 -27.71 -15.68
N TRP A 195 4.00 -27.29 -14.92
CA TRP A 195 2.84 -26.57 -15.45
C TRP A 195 2.47 -25.42 -14.53
N ILE A 196 2.22 -24.25 -15.11
CA ILE A 196 1.74 -23.07 -14.38
C ILE A 196 0.46 -22.59 -15.05
N ALA A 197 -0.63 -22.54 -14.28
CA ALA A 197 -1.92 -22.02 -14.70
C ALA A 197 -2.31 -20.84 -13.81
N GLY A 198 -3.03 -19.85 -14.36
CA GLY A 198 -3.52 -18.74 -13.55
C GLY A 198 -4.70 -18.01 -14.17
N THR A 199 -5.50 -17.35 -13.34
CA THR A 199 -6.64 -16.53 -13.77
C THR A 199 -6.41 -15.05 -13.44
N SER A 200 -6.90 -14.12 -14.27
CA SER A 200 -6.75 -12.66 -14.09
C SER A 200 -5.30 -12.24 -13.77
N THR A 201 -5.03 -11.64 -12.60
CA THR A 201 -3.69 -11.25 -12.12
C THR A 201 -2.72 -12.43 -12.03
N GLY A 202 -3.19 -13.61 -11.62
CA GLY A 202 -2.38 -14.84 -11.60
C GLY A 202 -1.96 -15.30 -12.99
N GLY A 203 -2.79 -15.05 -14.01
CA GLY A 203 -2.46 -15.29 -15.41
C GLY A 203 -1.36 -14.36 -15.92
N ILE A 204 -1.43 -13.06 -15.59
CA ILE A 204 -0.37 -12.09 -15.94
C ILE A 204 0.96 -12.51 -15.30
N LEU A 205 0.95 -12.92 -14.03
CA LEU A 205 2.16 -13.40 -13.34
C LEU A 205 2.71 -14.68 -13.97
N ALA A 206 1.85 -15.68 -14.24
CA ALA A 206 2.25 -16.93 -14.87
C ALA A 206 2.94 -16.71 -16.24
N THR A 207 2.39 -15.79 -17.05
CA THR A 207 2.99 -15.47 -18.36
C THR A 207 4.35 -14.78 -18.23
N ASN A 208 4.50 -13.83 -17.30
CA ASN A 208 5.77 -13.14 -17.08
C ASN A 208 6.86 -14.11 -16.56
N THR A 209 6.48 -15.10 -15.75
CA THR A 209 7.42 -16.12 -15.28
C THR A 209 7.86 -17.09 -16.39
N CYS A 210 7.04 -17.35 -17.41
CA CYS A 210 7.34 -18.31 -18.49
C CYS A 210 8.17 -17.74 -19.65
N PHE A 211 8.17 -16.43 -19.87
CA PHE A 211 8.93 -15.78 -20.95
C PHE A 211 10.17 -15.08 -20.39
N ARG A 212 11.28 -15.81 -20.24
CA ARG A 212 12.60 -15.23 -20.02
C ARG A 212 13.66 -15.97 -20.81
#